data_AF-A0ABC8BWF7-F1
#
_entry.id   AF-A0ABC8BWF7-F1
#
_cell.length_a   1.000
_cell.length_b   1.000
_cell.length_c   1.000
_cell.angle_alpha   90.00
_cell.angle_beta   90.00
_cell.angle_gamma   90.00
#
_symmetry.space_group_name_H-M   'P 1'
#
loop_
_entity.id
_entity.type
_entity.pdbx_description
1 polymer ?
#
loop_
_entity_poly.entity_id
_entity_poly.type
_entity_poly.pdbx_seq_one_letter_code
_entity_poly.pdbx_strand_id
1 'polypeptide(L)'
;MTNVRVEPDAARGPVPETAPAAGAEATAEVSGVLPEALTGFIGYLLRRVFARFAARTDGPEDGSREFLVLDALTGGDWVSQLDLAERLGINRTIMVGVIDRLEGRGQVLRTRNPDNRRQYILSLTDEGRSAVETGRRAVAERNARLTAVLSAEQVTRLNTLLARLLPPGTQDLVQSTEHLVEQAHHRLRRLGDEKLAGTGLRVRHYGPLSVLAASGPCPQQRLAQELAITGPAASQLVDELVDGGLVHRGRDPHDRRRHALELTELGHTRLATVAEAVGLLAAEVAELLGPGGEDELRALLVQLLEPAHPGVSEAAAGRHG
;
A
#
# COMPACT_ATOMS: atom_id res chain seq x y z
N MET A 1 -20.93 -36.81 43.79
CA MET A 1 -20.72 -35.35 43.70
C MET A 1 -19.26 -35.14 43.33
N THR A 2 -19.01 -34.55 42.17
CA THR A 2 -17.72 -34.61 41.48
C THR A 2 -17.06 -33.24 41.51
N ASN A 3 -15.88 -33.12 42.15
CA ASN A 3 -15.10 -31.89 42.15
C ASN A 3 -14.19 -31.87 40.92
N VAL A 4 -14.65 -31.23 39.84
CA VAL A 4 -13.80 -30.92 38.68
C VAL A 4 -13.03 -29.65 39.00
N ARG A 5 -11.70 -29.79 39.14
CA ARG A 5 -10.78 -28.67 39.34
C ARG A 5 -10.48 -28.06 37.96
N VAL A 6 -11.02 -26.87 37.69
CA VAL A 6 -10.68 -26.11 36.48
C VAL A 6 -9.29 -25.54 36.65
N GLU A 7 -8.34 -25.98 35.82
CA GLU A 7 -7.04 -25.30 35.70
C GLU A 7 -7.18 -24.06 34.79
N PRO A 8 -6.51 -22.95 35.10
CA PRO A 8 -6.55 -21.76 34.25
C PRO A 8 -5.75 -21.99 32.97
N ASP A 9 -6.37 -21.63 31.84
CA ASP A 9 -5.73 -21.69 30.52
C ASP A 9 -4.46 -20.81 30.50
N ALA A 10 -3.32 -21.44 30.21
CA ALA A 10 -2.02 -20.79 30.22
C ALA A 10 -1.84 -19.96 28.95
N ALA A 11 -2.33 -18.72 29.00
CA ALA A 11 -2.15 -17.72 27.95
C ALA A 11 -0.69 -17.69 27.45
N ARG A 12 -0.49 -18.11 26.21
CA ARG A 12 0.82 -18.05 25.55
C ARG A 12 1.30 -16.59 25.52
N GLY A 13 2.57 -16.40 25.86
CA GLY A 13 3.17 -15.08 26.03
C GLY A 13 3.17 -14.20 24.77
N PRO A 14 3.54 -12.91 24.91
CA PRO A 14 3.47 -11.95 23.82
C PRO A 14 4.33 -12.38 22.63
N VAL A 15 3.74 -12.34 21.44
CA VAL A 15 4.48 -12.41 20.17
C VAL A 15 5.50 -11.26 20.16
N PRO A 16 6.78 -11.50 19.84
CA PRO A 16 7.80 -10.46 19.94
C PRO A 16 7.51 -9.27 19.02
N GLU A 17 7.65 -8.07 19.56
CA GLU A 17 7.47 -6.80 18.86
C GLU A 17 8.65 -6.51 17.91
N THR A 18 8.82 -7.36 16.89
CA THR A 18 9.68 -7.02 15.75
C THR A 18 8.87 -6.17 14.78
N ALA A 19 9.09 -4.85 14.82
CA ALA A 19 8.69 -3.97 13.74
C ALA A 19 9.21 -4.56 12.41
N PRO A 20 8.34 -4.82 11.40
CA PRO A 20 8.80 -5.42 10.17
C PRO A 20 9.73 -4.43 9.44
N ALA A 21 10.88 -4.93 8.97
CA ALA A 21 11.76 -4.15 8.13
C ALA A 21 11.01 -3.65 6.88
N ALA A 22 11.21 -2.39 6.52
CA ALA A 22 10.59 -1.72 5.37
C ALA A 22 11.21 -2.16 4.02
N GLY A 23 11.39 -3.48 3.83
CA GLY A 23 12.21 -4.05 2.74
C GLY A 23 11.77 -5.41 2.24
N ALA A 24 10.46 -5.70 2.28
CA ALA A 24 9.89 -6.96 1.80
C ALA A 24 8.68 -6.77 0.85
N GLU A 25 8.57 -5.61 0.19
CA GLU A 25 7.46 -5.29 -0.73
C GLU A 25 7.81 -5.51 -2.21
N ALA A 26 8.61 -6.54 -2.52
CA ALA A 26 8.78 -7.00 -3.89
C ALA A 26 7.42 -7.40 -4.49
N THR A 27 7.10 -6.87 -5.67
CA THR A 27 5.81 -6.99 -6.36
C THR A 27 5.77 -8.18 -7.32
N ALA A 28 4.57 -8.69 -7.60
CA ALA A 28 4.33 -9.86 -8.45
C ALA A 28 3.27 -9.57 -9.53
N GLU A 29 3.15 -10.48 -10.49
CA GLU A 29 2.10 -10.42 -11.51
C GLU A 29 0.71 -10.35 -10.86
N VAL A 30 -0.03 -9.29 -11.19
CA VAL A 30 -1.38 -9.03 -10.68
C VAL A 30 -2.38 -9.81 -11.54
N SER A 31 -2.99 -10.85 -10.97
CA SER A 31 -4.02 -11.66 -11.64
C SER A 31 -5.20 -10.81 -12.10
N GLY A 32 -5.78 -11.08 -13.27
CA GLY A 32 -6.94 -10.34 -13.78
C GLY A 32 -8.23 -10.51 -12.97
N VAL A 33 -8.34 -11.58 -12.15
CA VAL A 33 -9.53 -11.86 -11.35
C VAL A 33 -9.42 -11.23 -9.96
N LEU A 34 -10.50 -10.60 -9.53
CA LEU A 34 -10.67 -10.04 -8.18
C LEU A 34 -11.61 -10.96 -7.37
N PRO A 35 -11.23 -11.43 -6.18
CA PRO A 35 -12.13 -12.16 -5.30
C PRO A 35 -13.23 -11.23 -4.79
N GLU A 36 -14.49 -11.62 -4.98
CA GLU A 36 -15.68 -10.87 -4.56
C GLU A 36 -15.67 -10.54 -3.06
N ALA A 37 -15.18 -11.46 -2.23
CA ALA A 37 -15.00 -11.27 -0.79
C ALA A 37 -14.04 -10.12 -0.40
N LEU A 38 -13.24 -9.60 -1.35
CA LEU A 38 -12.25 -8.54 -1.12
C LEU A 38 -12.49 -7.25 -1.93
N THR A 39 -13.31 -7.27 -2.99
CA THR A 39 -13.64 -6.05 -3.77
C THR A 39 -14.43 -5.01 -2.97
N GLY A 40 -15.13 -5.43 -1.92
CA GLY A 40 -15.74 -4.53 -0.94
C GLY A 40 -14.73 -3.69 -0.14
N PHE A 41 -13.48 -4.14 -0.01
CA PHE A 41 -12.48 -3.47 0.84
C PHE A 41 -11.55 -2.56 0.02
N ILE A 42 -11.75 -1.23 0.13
CA ILE A 42 -10.92 -0.21 -0.54
C ILE A 42 -9.42 -0.40 -0.26
N GLY A 43 -9.03 -0.76 0.97
CA GLY A 43 -7.62 -1.00 1.33
C GLY A 43 -6.95 -2.13 0.53
N TYR A 44 -7.72 -3.15 0.12
CA TYR A 44 -7.26 -4.23 -0.75
C TYR A 44 -7.10 -3.76 -2.20
N LEU A 45 -8.08 -3.02 -2.74
CA LEU A 45 -8.00 -2.46 -4.09
C LEU A 45 -6.80 -1.51 -4.23
N LEU A 46 -6.59 -0.62 -3.26
CA LEU A 46 -5.42 0.27 -3.20
C LEU A 46 -4.11 -0.52 -3.17
N ARG A 47 -4.00 -1.58 -2.36
CA ARG A 47 -2.80 -2.44 -2.32
C ARG A 47 -2.53 -3.12 -3.67
N ARG A 48 -3.57 -3.48 -4.41
CA ARG A 48 -3.41 -4.10 -5.74
C ARG A 48 -3.03 -3.08 -6.82
N VAL A 49 -3.61 -1.87 -6.80
CA VAL A 49 -3.23 -0.80 -7.74
C VAL A 49 -1.79 -0.35 -7.47
N PHE A 50 -1.41 -0.17 -6.20
CA PHE A 50 -0.03 0.08 -5.78
C PHE A 50 0.94 -0.97 -6.33
N ALA A 51 0.65 -2.27 -6.12
CA ALA A 51 1.50 -3.35 -6.63
C ALA A 51 1.62 -3.35 -8.17
N ARG A 52 0.52 -3.05 -8.89
CA ARG A 52 0.50 -2.94 -10.36
C ARG A 52 1.33 -1.77 -10.87
N PHE A 53 1.36 -0.66 -10.13
CA PHE A 53 2.11 0.55 -10.44
C PHE A 53 3.61 0.35 -10.16
N ALA A 54 3.97 -0.13 -8.96
CA ALA A 54 5.35 -0.44 -8.59
C ALA A 54 5.98 -1.58 -9.43
N ALA A 55 5.18 -2.49 -9.99
CA ALA A 55 5.65 -3.46 -11.00
C ALA A 55 5.88 -2.86 -12.41
N ARG A 56 5.54 -1.58 -12.63
CA ARG A 56 5.66 -0.83 -13.90
C ARG A 56 6.61 0.38 -13.80
N THR A 57 7.23 0.60 -12.66
CA THR A 57 8.22 1.66 -12.46
C THR A 57 9.61 1.16 -12.82
N ASP A 58 10.05 1.45 -14.03
CA ASP A 58 11.45 1.28 -14.44
C ASP A 58 12.32 2.35 -13.77
N GLY A 59 12.95 2.01 -12.64
CA GLY A 59 13.89 2.89 -11.94
C GLY A 59 14.07 2.51 -10.45
N PRO A 60 15.13 3.02 -9.79
CA PRO A 60 15.30 2.82 -8.35
C PRO A 60 14.25 3.59 -7.55
N GLU A 61 13.68 2.97 -6.50
CA GLU A 61 12.69 3.61 -5.60
C GLU A 61 13.18 4.95 -5.01
N ASP A 62 14.50 5.08 -4.82
CA ASP A 62 15.16 6.30 -4.37
C ASP A 62 14.82 7.51 -5.26
N GLY A 63 14.68 7.33 -6.58
CA GLY A 63 14.34 8.41 -7.51
C GLY A 63 12.94 8.97 -7.29
N SER A 64 11.98 8.12 -6.92
CA SER A 64 10.64 8.56 -6.53
C SER A 64 10.69 9.39 -5.25
N ARG A 65 11.35 8.89 -4.20
CA ARG A 65 11.44 9.57 -2.88
C ARG A 65 12.20 10.89 -2.95
N GLU A 66 13.26 10.95 -3.75
CA GLU A 66 14.02 12.18 -4.05
C GLU A 66 13.14 13.21 -4.77
N PHE A 67 12.31 12.79 -5.73
CA PHE A 67 11.37 13.67 -6.38
C PHE A 67 10.30 14.23 -5.41
N LEU A 68 9.71 13.39 -4.55
CA LEU A 68 8.72 13.84 -3.55
C LEU A 68 9.28 14.96 -2.66
N VAL A 69 10.53 14.80 -2.22
CA VAL A 69 11.22 15.82 -1.41
C VAL A 69 11.43 17.10 -2.22
N LEU A 70 11.97 17.00 -3.44
CA LEU A 70 12.20 18.16 -4.30
C LEU A 70 10.90 18.93 -4.62
N ASP A 71 9.82 18.22 -4.94
CA ASP A 71 8.51 18.80 -5.27
C ASP A 71 7.90 19.51 -4.04
N ALA A 72 7.97 18.90 -2.86
CA ALA A 72 7.51 19.50 -1.59
C ALA A 72 8.28 20.77 -1.18
N LEU A 73 9.57 20.88 -1.52
CA LEU A 73 10.34 22.11 -1.32
C LEU A 73 9.95 23.24 -2.31
N THR A 74 9.14 22.98 -3.35
CA THR A 74 8.62 24.08 -4.20
C THR A 74 7.54 24.92 -3.52
N GLY A 75 6.87 24.39 -2.49
CA GLY A 75 5.94 25.14 -1.65
C GLY A 75 6.60 26.15 -0.71
N GLY A 76 7.93 26.12 -0.59
CA GLY A 76 8.72 27.00 0.27
C GLY A 76 9.79 26.25 1.06
N ASP A 77 10.54 27.00 1.88
CA ASP A 77 11.58 26.45 2.74
C ASP A 77 11.01 25.60 3.88
N TRP A 78 11.67 24.48 4.20
CA TRP A 78 11.26 23.59 5.28
C TRP A 78 12.18 23.70 6.48
N VAL A 79 11.65 24.19 7.60
CA VAL A 79 12.42 24.47 8.84
C VAL A 79 12.96 23.23 9.56
N SER A 80 12.52 22.03 9.16
CA SER A 80 12.83 20.77 9.82
C SER A 80 12.71 19.59 8.85
N GLN A 81 13.79 18.80 8.77
CA GLN A 81 13.81 17.53 8.03
C GLN A 81 12.84 16.48 8.59
N LEU A 82 12.55 16.53 9.90
CA LEU A 82 11.66 15.59 10.56
C LEU A 82 10.21 15.84 10.15
N ASP A 83 9.78 17.10 10.19
CA ASP A 83 8.43 17.52 9.84
C ASP A 83 8.13 17.22 8.35
N LEU A 84 9.12 17.40 7.47
CA LEU A 84 9.03 17.00 6.06
C LEU A 84 8.95 15.48 5.91
N ALA A 85 9.71 14.72 6.69
CA ALA A 85 9.67 13.24 6.69
C ALA A 85 8.31 12.71 7.13
N GLU A 86 7.75 13.28 8.21
CA GLU A 86 6.43 12.92 8.74
C GLU A 86 5.32 13.21 7.73
N ARG A 87 5.34 14.37 7.07
CA ARG A 87 4.33 14.75 6.07
C ARG A 87 4.42 13.96 4.77
N LEU A 88 5.62 13.58 4.33
CA LEU A 88 5.81 12.72 3.14
C LEU A 88 5.69 11.21 3.46
N GLY A 89 5.50 10.83 4.73
CA GLY A 89 5.46 9.44 5.16
C GLY A 89 6.80 8.69 5.04
N ILE A 90 7.91 9.42 4.87
CA ILE A 90 9.26 8.85 4.69
C ILE A 90 9.89 8.60 6.05
N ASN A 91 10.45 7.40 6.28
CA ASN A 91 11.17 7.11 7.52
C ASN A 91 12.38 8.06 7.71
N ARG A 92 12.60 8.57 8.92
CA ARG A 92 13.72 9.48 9.26
C ARG A 92 15.09 9.02 8.72
N THR A 93 15.41 7.74 8.82
CA THR A 93 16.70 7.20 8.35
C THR A 93 16.83 7.28 6.83
N ILE A 94 15.73 7.03 6.11
CA ILE A 94 15.65 7.17 4.66
C ILE A 94 15.72 8.65 4.28
N MET A 95 15.00 9.54 4.98
CA MET A 95 15.03 10.98 4.72
C MET A 95 16.44 11.57 4.81
N VAL A 96 17.24 11.18 5.82
CA VAL A 96 18.63 11.64 5.94
C VAL A 96 19.42 11.29 4.67
N GLY A 97 19.38 10.02 4.24
CA GLY A 97 20.07 9.57 3.02
C GLY A 97 19.55 10.22 1.73
N VAL A 98 18.24 10.46 1.62
CA VAL A 98 17.64 11.19 0.50
C VAL A 98 18.18 12.61 0.43
N ILE A 99 18.16 13.35 1.54
CA ILE A 99 18.65 14.74 1.56
C ILE A 99 20.18 14.79 1.34
N ASP A 100 20.96 13.84 1.89
CA ASP A 100 22.41 13.77 1.67
C ASP A 100 22.75 13.64 0.18
N ARG A 101 21.99 12.82 -0.57
CA ARG A 101 22.17 12.66 -2.03
C ARG A 101 21.70 13.88 -2.81
N LEU A 102 20.62 14.54 -2.39
CA LEU A 102 20.13 15.77 -3.00
C LEU A 102 21.11 16.94 -2.81
N GLU A 103 21.67 17.08 -1.61
CA GLU A 103 22.73 18.05 -1.28
C GLU A 103 24.03 17.74 -2.03
N GLY A 104 24.42 16.46 -2.10
CA GLY A 104 25.59 16.01 -2.88
C GLY A 104 25.49 16.24 -4.39
N ARG A 105 24.27 16.35 -4.94
CA ARG A 105 24.00 16.77 -6.33
C ARG A 105 23.79 18.28 -6.48
N GLY A 106 23.94 19.06 -5.41
CA GLY A 106 23.71 20.51 -5.41
C GLY A 106 22.26 20.93 -5.63
N GLN A 107 21.28 20.02 -5.41
CA GLN A 107 19.85 20.27 -5.66
C GLN A 107 19.10 20.83 -4.44
N VAL A 108 19.64 20.60 -3.24
CA VAL A 108 19.09 21.08 -1.97
C VAL A 108 20.21 21.71 -1.15
N LEU A 109 19.93 22.85 -0.53
CA LEU A 109 20.81 23.53 0.41
C LEU A 109 20.33 23.29 1.85
N ARG A 110 21.24 22.89 2.75
CA ARG A 110 20.99 22.88 4.21
C ARG A 110 21.57 24.12 4.87
N THR A 111 20.72 25.00 5.36
CA THR A 111 21.12 26.14 6.21
C THR A 111 20.82 25.83 7.66
N ARG A 112 21.71 26.19 8.61
CA ARG A 112 21.39 26.03 10.05
C ARG A 112 20.20 26.91 10.41
N ASN A 113 19.18 26.33 11.03
CA ASN A 113 18.04 27.09 11.54
C ASN A 113 18.55 28.06 12.66
N PRO A 114 18.30 29.38 12.55
CA PRO A 114 18.80 30.36 13.52
C PRO A 114 18.10 30.24 14.88
N ASP A 115 16.79 29.92 14.89
CA ASP A 115 15.96 29.79 16.08
C ASP A 115 16.22 28.45 16.81
N ASN A 116 16.62 27.42 16.05
CA ASN A 116 17.01 26.13 16.61
C ASN A 116 18.21 25.52 15.86
N ARG A 117 19.43 25.76 16.36
CA ARG A 117 20.69 25.28 15.75
C ARG A 117 20.85 23.75 15.68
N ARG A 118 19.90 22.96 16.22
CA ARG A 118 19.80 21.50 16.07
C ARG A 118 19.02 21.07 14.83
N GLN A 119 18.29 21.99 14.20
CA GLN A 119 17.56 21.80 12.95
C GLN A 119 18.30 22.46 11.78
N TYR A 120 17.97 22.00 10.58
CA TYR A 120 18.39 22.58 9.31
C TYR A 120 17.16 23.00 8.54
N ILE A 121 17.19 24.23 8.02
CA ILE A 121 16.29 24.71 6.98
C ILE A 121 16.74 24.06 5.67
N LEU A 122 15.79 23.47 4.94
CA LEU A 122 15.97 22.94 3.60
C LEU A 122 15.41 23.92 2.56
N SER A 123 16.20 24.22 1.53
CA SER A 123 15.84 25.11 0.42
C SER A 123 16.23 24.49 -0.93
N LEU A 124 15.47 24.79 -1.99
CA LEU A 124 15.86 24.43 -3.36
C LEU A 124 16.92 25.38 -3.92
N THR A 125 17.91 24.82 -4.59
CA THR A 125 18.81 25.54 -5.51
C THR A 125 18.16 25.69 -6.89
N ASP A 126 18.84 26.36 -7.84
CA ASP A 126 18.37 26.43 -9.24
C ASP A 126 18.50 25.09 -9.96
N GLU A 127 19.51 24.29 -9.61
CA GLU A 127 19.65 22.89 -10.02
C GLU A 127 18.49 22.05 -9.47
N GLY A 128 18.10 22.30 -8.21
CA GLY A 128 16.92 21.68 -7.58
C GLY A 128 15.62 22.01 -8.31
N ARG A 129 15.38 23.29 -8.60
CA ARG A 129 14.21 23.75 -9.40
C ARG A 129 14.19 23.09 -10.79
N SER A 130 15.34 23.00 -11.45
CA SER A 130 15.48 22.35 -12.77
C SER A 130 15.24 20.84 -12.71
N ALA A 131 15.65 20.19 -11.62
CA ALA A 131 15.39 18.78 -11.35
C ALA A 131 13.90 18.49 -11.08
N VAL A 132 13.20 19.36 -10.35
CA VAL A 132 11.73 19.27 -10.16
C VAL A 132 11.01 19.28 -11.50
N GLU A 133 11.30 20.24 -12.38
CA GLU A 133 10.61 20.35 -13.68
C GLU A 133 10.86 19.15 -14.60
N THR A 134 12.03 18.52 -14.47
CA THR A 134 12.34 17.27 -15.19
C THR A 134 11.61 16.08 -14.56
N GLY A 135 11.59 15.98 -13.23
CA GLY A 135 10.85 14.95 -12.49
C GLY A 135 9.34 15.02 -12.71
N ARG A 136 8.75 16.23 -12.72
CA ARG A 136 7.32 16.46 -13.00
C ARG A 136 6.92 15.92 -14.37
N ARG A 137 7.73 16.10 -15.41
CA ARG A 137 7.49 15.52 -16.74
C ARG A 137 7.54 13.99 -16.70
N ALA A 138 8.59 13.41 -16.11
CA ALA A 138 8.72 11.96 -16.00
C ALA A 138 7.56 11.32 -15.19
N VAL A 139 7.14 11.95 -14.09
CA VAL A 139 5.98 11.54 -13.28
C VAL A 139 4.68 11.71 -14.05
N ALA A 140 4.46 12.81 -14.78
CA ALA A 140 3.25 13.02 -15.57
C ALA A 140 3.11 12.00 -16.71
N GLU A 141 4.20 11.73 -17.46
CA GLU A 141 4.23 10.69 -18.48
C GLU A 141 3.96 9.29 -17.89
N ARG A 142 4.58 8.98 -16.75
CA ARG A 142 4.40 7.71 -16.06
C ARG A 142 2.96 7.58 -15.52
N ASN A 143 2.39 8.64 -14.96
CA ASN A 143 1.01 8.69 -14.50
C ASN A 143 0.03 8.46 -15.68
N ALA A 144 0.24 9.15 -16.80
CA ALA A 144 -0.58 8.98 -18.01
C ALA A 144 -0.54 7.54 -18.54
N ARG A 145 0.61 6.85 -18.50
CA ARG A 145 0.71 5.42 -18.83
C ARG A 145 -0.05 4.54 -17.84
N LEU A 146 0.04 4.82 -16.54
CA LEU A 146 -0.60 4.04 -15.49
C LEU A 146 -2.13 4.22 -15.45
N THR A 147 -2.63 5.40 -15.80
CA THR A 147 -4.07 5.72 -15.83
C THR A 147 -4.67 5.71 -17.23
N ALA A 148 -3.99 5.14 -18.24
CA ALA A 148 -4.42 5.18 -19.66
C ALA A 148 -5.79 4.54 -19.94
N VAL A 149 -6.32 3.73 -19.01
CA VAL A 149 -7.65 3.12 -19.06
C VAL A 149 -8.78 4.03 -18.54
N LEU A 150 -8.43 5.19 -17.97
CA LEU A 150 -9.36 6.20 -17.42
C LEU A 150 -9.39 7.45 -18.32
N SER A 151 -10.56 8.11 -18.39
CA SER A 151 -10.66 9.46 -18.97
C SER A 151 -9.97 10.52 -18.08
N ALA A 152 -9.64 11.69 -18.63
CA ALA A 152 -9.06 12.79 -17.84
C ALA A 152 -9.98 13.26 -16.69
N GLU A 153 -11.30 13.19 -16.88
CA GLU A 153 -12.29 13.45 -15.82
C GLU A 153 -12.22 12.37 -14.74
N GLN A 154 -12.20 11.09 -15.12
CA GLN A 154 -12.05 9.97 -14.19
C GLN A 154 -10.75 10.02 -13.39
N VAL A 155 -9.62 10.43 -14.00
CA VAL A 155 -8.35 10.65 -13.29
C VAL A 155 -8.48 11.79 -12.27
N THR A 156 -9.15 12.89 -12.65
CA THR A 156 -9.40 14.02 -11.74
C THR A 156 -10.28 13.61 -10.56
N ARG A 157 -11.34 12.84 -10.81
CA ARG A 157 -12.23 12.25 -9.79
C ARG A 157 -11.47 11.29 -8.86
N LEU A 158 -10.69 10.38 -9.42
CA LEU A 158 -9.85 9.45 -8.66
C LEU A 158 -8.89 10.20 -7.73
N ASN A 159 -8.13 11.17 -8.25
CA ASN A 159 -7.20 11.95 -7.43
C ASN A 159 -7.94 12.71 -6.31
N THR A 160 -9.12 13.27 -6.60
CA THR A 160 -9.97 13.95 -5.60
C THR A 160 -10.40 13.01 -4.48
N LEU A 161 -10.82 11.78 -4.81
CA LEU A 161 -11.26 10.78 -3.83
C LEU A 161 -10.08 10.23 -3.02
N LEU A 162 -8.95 9.92 -3.66
CA LEU A 162 -7.74 9.49 -2.96
C LEU A 162 -7.22 10.56 -2.00
N ALA A 163 -7.22 11.83 -2.41
CA ALA A 163 -6.80 12.95 -1.56
C ALA A 163 -7.63 13.06 -0.28
N ARG A 164 -8.96 12.82 -0.34
CA ARG A 164 -9.84 12.80 0.85
C ARG A 164 -9.48 11.71 1.87
N LEU A 165 -8.81 10.64 1.44
CA LEU A 165 -8.32 9.61 2.35
C LEU A 165 -7.06 10.03 3.13
N LEU A 166 -6.39 11.11 2.73
CA LEU A 166 -5.14 11.60 3.33
C LEU A 166 -5.38 12.64 4.44
N PRO A 167 -4.41 12.88 5.34
CA PRO A 167 -4.52 13.97 6.31
C PRO A 167 -4.58 15.35 5.62
N PRO A 168 -5.31 16.34 6.18
CA PRO A 168 -5.25 17.72 5.72
C PRO A 168 -3.81 18.23 5.61
N GLY A 169 -3.50 19.00 4.56
CA GLY A 169 -2.15 19.52 4.32
C GLY A 169 -1.13 18.50 3.78
N THR A 170 -1.50 17.22 3.65
CA THR A 170 -0.73 16.23 2.84
C THR A 170 -1.11 16.34 1.37
N GLN A 171 -2.34 16.77 1.09
CA GLN A 171 -2.93 16.92 -0.24
C GLN A 171 -2.14 17.93 -1.10
N ASP A 172 -1.58 18.97 -0.50
CA ASP A 172 -0.98 20.09 -1.23
C ASP A 172 0.45 19.83 -1.73
N LEU A 173 1.07 18.71 -1.36
CA LEU A 173 2.50 18.47 -1.56
C LEU A 173 2.85 17.76 -2.87
N VAL A 174 2.09 16.72 -3.27
CA VAL A 174 2.33 15.94 -4.49
C VAL A 174 1.02 15.40 -5.07
N GLN A 175 0.75 15.68 -6.34
CA GLN A 175 -0.54 15.43 -7.02
C GLN A 175 -0.46 14.37 -8.14
N SER A 176 0.39 13.35 -8.01
CA SER A 176 0.36 12.17 -8.91
C SER A 176 -0.57 11.09 -8.39
N THR A 177 -1.33 10.44 -9.28
CA THR A 177 -2.27 9.36 -8.94
C THR A 177 -1.56 8.21 -8.24
N GLU A 178 -0.35 7.86 -8.69
CA GLU A 178 0.47 6.81 -8.06
C GLU A 178 0.83 7.13 -6.61
N HIS A 179 1.30 8.35 -6.33
CA HIS A 179 1.65 8.73 -4.96
C HIS A 179 0.41 8.82 -4.06
N LEU A 180 -0.71 9.32 -4.59
CA LEU A 180 -1.98 9.33 -3.87
C LEU A 180 -2.47 7.90 -3.53
N VAL A 181 -2.26 6.92 -4.43
CA VAL A 181 -2.53 5.49 -4.17
C VAL A 181 -1.57 4.92 -3.11
N GLU A 182 -0.27 5.19 -3.22
CA GLU A 182 0.76 4.77 -2.23
C GLU A 182 0.42 5.28 -0.83
N GLN A 183 0.19 6.58 -0.68
CA GLN A 183 -0.12 7.22 0.61
C GLN A 183 -1.46 6.74 1.18
N ALA A 184 -2.50 6.63 0.34
CA ALA A 184 -3.80 6.13 0.79
C ALA A 184 -3.69 4.66 1.23
N HIS A 185 -2.97 3.82 0.48
CA HIS A 185 -2.71 2.43 0.87
C HIS A 185 -2.02 2.34 2.23
N HIS A 186 -0.89 3.04 2.41
CA HIS A 186 -0.13 2.99 3.66
C HIS A 186 -0.91 3.57 4.84
N ARG A 187 -1.74 4.61 4.63
CA ARG A 187 -2.60 5.16 5.68
C ARG A 187 -3.71 4.21 6.09
N LEU A 188 -4.47 3.63 5.14
CA LEU A 188 -5.52 2.66 5.49
C LEU A 188 -4.93 1.39 6.14
N ARG A 189 -3.74 0.95 5.69
CA ARG A 189 -3.01 -0.14 6.35
C ARG A 189 -2.68 0.18 7.82
N ARG A 190 -2.24 1.41 8.10
CA ARG A 190 -1.90 1.87 9.46
C ARG A 190 -3.14 1.96 10.36
N LEU A 191 -4.20 2.62 9.89
CA LEU A 191 -5.47 2.75 10.63
C LEU A 191 -6.12 1.37 10.90
N GLY A 192 -6.00 0.42 9.96
CA GLY A 192 -6.45 -0.96 10.17
C GLY A 192 -5.60 -1.74 11.19
N ASP A 193 -4.28 -1.57 11.18
CA ASP A 193 -3.39 -2.17 12.18
C ASP A 193 -3.60 -1.53 13.58
N GLU A 194 -3.88 -0.23 13.67
CA GLU A 194 -4.24 0.49 14.91
C GLU A 194 -5.54 -0.06 15.54
N LYS A 195 -6.58 -0.31 14.73
CA LYS A 195 -7.84 -0.94 15.17
C LYS A 195 -7.68 -2.38 15.68
N LEU A 196 -6.56 -3.02 15.36
CA LEU A 196 -6.21 -4.39 15.78
C LEU A 196 -5.15 -4.42 16.89
N ALA A 197 -4.75 -3.28 17.44
CA ALA A 197 -3.78 -3.20 18.52
C ALA A 197 -4.18 -4.10 19.71
N GLY A 198 -3.22 -4.88 20.22
CA GLY A 198 -3.44 -5.84 21.32
C GLY A 198 -4.11 -7.16 20.93
N THR A 199 -4.65 -7.32 19.71
CA THR A 199 -5.29 -8.58 19.28
C THR A 199 -4.30 -9.68 18.87
N GLY A 200 -3.06 -9.30 18.55
CA GLY A 200 -2.06 -10.15 17.89
C GLY A 200 -2.22 -10.25 16.36
N LEU A 201 -3.20 -9.57 15.79
CA LEU A 201 -3.50 -9.58 14.35
C LEU A 201 -3.09 -8.26 13.68
N ARG A 202 -3.08 -8.26 12.36
CA ARG A 202 -2.86 -7.09 11.48
C ARG A 202 -3.88 -7.09 10.36
N VAL A 203 -4.21 -5.93 9.79
CA VAL A 203 -5.18 -5.82 8.70
C VAL A 203 -4.75 -6.61 7.46
N ARG A 204 -3.44 -6.84 7.29
CA ARG A 204 -2.89 -7.72 6.25
C ARG A 204 -3.35 -9.18 6.34
N HIS A 205 -3.83 -9.62 7.49
CA HIS A 205 -4.38 -10.98 7.68
C HIS A 205 -5.81 -11.11 7.12
N TYR A 206 -6.53 -10.00 6.88
CA TYR A 206 -7.88 -10.05 6.31
C TYR A 206 -7.90 -10.77 4.96
N GLY A 207 -7.04 -10.35 4.04
CA GLY A 207 -6.92 -10.91 2.68
C GLY A 207 -6.82 -12.44 2.64
N PRO A 208 -5.75 -13.05 3.18
CA PRO A 208 -5.56 -14.50 3.11
C PRO A 208 -6.66 -15.27 3.85
N LEU A 209 -7.13 -14.77 5.01
CA LEU A 209 -8.17 -15.46 5.77
C LEU A 209 -9.52 -15.45 5.02
N SER A 210 -9.93 -14.31 4.45
CA SER A 210 -11.15 -14.21 3.63
C SER A 210 -11.10 -15.06 2.36
N VAL A 211 -9.93 -15.13 1.69
CA VAL A 211 -9.75 -15.99 0.50
C VAL A 211 -9.90 -17.46 0.86
N LEU A 212 -9.31 -17.90 1.97
CA LEU A 212 -9.40 -19.29 2.44
C LEU A 212 -10.83 -19.63 2.91
N ALA A 213 -11.52 -18.72 3.58
CA ALA A 213 -12.93 -18.89 3.97
C ALA A 213 -13.86 -19.03 2.75
N ALA A 214 -13.65 -18.20 1.72
CA ALA A 214 -14.50 -18.20 0.52
C ALA A 214 -14.18 -19.34 -0.46
N SER A 215 -12.92 -19.77 -0.56
CA SER A 215 -12.46 -20.75 -1.57
C SER A 215 -12.26 -22.16 -1.01
N GLY A 216 -12.25 -22.34 0.31
CA GLY A 216 -11.81 -23.58 0.94
C GLY A 216 -10.31 -23.85 0.73
N PRO A 217 -9.87 -25.12 0.86
CA PRO A 217 -8.46 -25.51 0.77
C PRO A 217 -7.79 -25.07 -0.54
N CYS A 218 -6.76 -24.22 -0.48
CA CYS A 218 -6.12 -23.68 -1.69
C CYS A 218 -4.58 -23.60 -1.61
N PRO A 219 -3.85 -23.66 -2.75
CA PRO A 219 -2.40 -23.59 -2.74
C PRO A 219 -1.89 -22.16 -2.50
N GLN A 220 -0.73 -22.02 -1.86
CA GLN A 220 -0.06 -20.72 -1.60
C GLN A 220 0.08 -19.82 -2.84
N GLN A 221 0.26 -20.40 -4.02
CA GLN A 221 0.32 -19.65 -5.30
C GLN A 221 -0.96 -18.82 -5.54
N ARG A 222 -2.13 -19.33 -5.13
CA ARG A 222 -3.40 -18.62 -5.24
C ARG A 222 -3.44 -17.40 -4.33
N LEU A 223 -2.97 -17.53 -3.09
CA LEU A 223 -2.84 -16.39 -2.16
C LEU A 223 -1.88 -15.32 -2.72
N ALA A 224 -0.75 -15.73 -3.32
CA ALA A 224 0.18 -14.79 -3.94
C ALA A 224 -0.48 -13.98 -5.08
N GLN A 225 -1.23 -14.66 -5.95
CA GLN A 225 -1.94 -14.08 -7.09
C GLN A 225 -3.11 -13.17 -6.68
N GLU A 226 -3.96 -13.62 -5.75
CA GLU A 226 -5.13 -12.87 -5.32
C GLU A 226 -4.77 -11.65 -4.47
N LEU A 227 -3.73 -11.73 -3.64
CA LEU A 227 -3.25 -10.62 -2.79
C LEU A 227 -2.24 -9.68 -3.49
N ALA A 228 -1.82 -10.01 -4.72
CA ALA A 228 -0.77 -9.30 -5.46
C ALA A 228 0.55 -9.15 -4.65
N ILE A 229 1.06 -10.27 -4.15
CA ILE A 229 2.32 -10.37 -3.40
C ILE A 229 3.25 -11.42 -4.02
N THR A 230 4.56 -11.26 -3.83
CA THR A 230 5.56 -12.22 -4.32
C THR A 230 5.50 -13.56 -3.61
N GLY A 231 5.97 -14.62 -4.28
CA GLY A 231 6.03 -15.98 -3.72
C GLY A 231 6.73 -16.06 -2.35
N PRO A 232 7.90 -15.42 -2.14
CA PRO A 232 8.53 -15.31 -0.83
C PRO A 232 7.69 -14.58 0.22
N ALA A 233 7.06 -13.45 -0.12
CA ALA A 233 6.19 -12.72 0.79
C ALA A 233 4.93 -13.54 1.16
N ALA A 234 4.35 -14.26 0.20
CA ALA A 234 3.29 -15.22 0.44
C ALA A 234 3.74 -16.38 1.34
N SER A 235 4.99 -16.86 1.21
CA SER A 235 5.53 -17.90 2.10
C SER A 235 5.60 -17.40 3.53
N GLN A 236 6.23 -16.25 3.76
CA GLN A 236 6.37 -15.65 5.08
C GLN A 236 5.01 -15.38 5.74
N LEU A 237 4.03 -14.91 4.97
CA LEU A 237 2.65 -14.72 5.43
C LEU A 237 1.97 -16.05 5.80
N VAL A 238 2.19 -17.11 5.02
CA VAL A 238 1.64 -18.44 5.31
C VAL A 238 2.32 -19.07 6.53
N ASP A 239 3.64 -18.92 6.67
CA ASP A 239 4.37 -19.36 7.86
C ASP A 239 3.86 -18.64 9.12
N GLU A 240 3.68 -17.31 9.08
CA GLU A 240 3.07 -16.52 10.17
C GLU A 240 1.65 -17.03 10.55
N LEU A 241 0.80 -17.33 9.55
CA LEU A 241 -0.56 -17.83 9.80
C LEU A 241 -0.58 -19.27 10.33
N VAL A 242 0.41 -20.10 9.99
CA VAL A 242 0.56 -21.47 10.49
C VAL A 242 1.11 -21.48 11.91
N ASP A 243 2.14 -20.68 12.20
CA ASP A 243 2.73 -20.55 13.54
C ASP A 243 1.73 -19.92 14.52
N GLY A 244 0.89 -18.99 14.05
CA GLY A 244 -0.26 -18.45 14.79
C GLY A 244 -1.43 -19.42 14.95
N GLY A 245 -1.39 -20.61 14.35
CA GLY A 245 -2.44 -21.63 14.41
C GLY A 245 -3.74 -21.26 13.68
N LEU A 246 -3.71 -20.25 12.80
CA LEU A 246 -4.87 -19.75 12.05
C LEU A 246 -5.14 -20.56 10.79
N VAL A 247 -4.07 -21.09 10.19
CA VAL A 247 -4.07 -21.90 8.97
C VAL A 247 -3.31 -23.20 9.26
N HIS A 248 -3.70 -24.29 8.61
CA HIS A 248 -2.90 -25.50 8.58
C HIS A 248 -2.55 -25.93 7.14
N ARG A 249 -1.46 -26.69 7.01
CA ARG A 249 -0.96 -27.23 5.74
C ARG A 249 -1.50 -28.65 5.54
N GLY A 250 -2.59 -28.78 4.82
CA GLY A 250 -3.19 -30.05 4.40
C GLY A 250 -2.59 -30.63 3.11
N ARG A 251 -3.23 -31.67 2.59
CA ARG A 251 -3.03 -32.17 1.21
C ARG A 251 -4.12 -31.58 0.32
N ASP A 252 -3.76 -31.15 -0.88
CA ASP A 252 -4.73 -30.68 -1.88
C ASP A 252 -5.70 -31.83 -2.25
N PRO A 253 -7.03 -31.62 -2.17
CA PRO A 253 -8.02 -32.66 -2.49
C PRO A 253 -7.96 -33.17 -3.93
N HIS A 254 -7.45 -32.36 -4.86
CA HIS A 254 -7.41 -32.63 -6.29
C HIS A 254 -6.02 -33.11 -6.75
N ASP A 255 -4.94 -32.72 -6.08
CA ASP A 255 -3.59 -33.29 -6.28
C ASP A 255 -2.85 -33.54 -4.97
N ARG A 256 -2.82 -34.81 -4.54
CA ARG A 256 -2.17 -35.25 -3.29
C ARG A 256 -0.66 -34.96 -3.21
N ARG A 257 -0.02 -34.50 -4.31
CA ARG A 257 1.38 -34.04 -4.33
C ARG A 257 1.54 -32.55 -3.99
N ARG A 258 0.45 -31.79 -3.88
CA ARG A 258 0.43 -30.37 -3.53
C ARG A 258 -0.07 -30.18 -2.11
N HIS A 259 0.45 -29.14 -1.45
CA HIS A 259 -0.09 -28.67 -0.18
C HIS A 259 -1.24 -27.69 -0.43
N ALA A 260 -2.33 -27.89 0.29
CA ALA A 260 -3.40 -26.91 0.40
C ALA A 260 -3.37 -26.27 1.79
N LEU A 261 -3.71 -24.99 1.84
CA LEU A 261 -3.87 -24.20 3.03
C LEU A 261 -5.35 -24.16 3.38
N GLU A 262 -5.70 -24.37 4.64
CA GLU A 262 -7.08 -24.39 5.11
C GLU A 262 -7.16 -23.73 6.50
N LEU A 263 -8.23 -22.96 6.72
CA LEU A 263 -8.48 -22.31 8.01
C LEU A 263 -8.71 -23.33 9.13
N THR A 264 -8.21 -23.02 10.31
CA THR A 264 -8.61 -23.71 11.54
C THR A 264 -9.87 -23.06 12.13
N GLU A 265 -10.47 -23.65 13.16
CA GLU A 265 -11.52 -23.00 13.96
C GLU A 265 -11.05 -21.66 14.55
N LEU A 266 -9.77 -21.60 14.98
CA LEU A 266 -9.14 -20.36 15.42
C LEU A 266 -8.99 -19.37 14.26
N GLY A 267 -8.65 -19.83 13.06
CA GLY A 267 -8.62 -19.02 11.84
C GLY A 267 -9.95 -18.37 11.53
N HIS A 268 -11.06 -19.11 11.56
CA HIS A 268 -12.41 -18.57 11.40
C HIS A 268 -12.77 -17.55 12.49
N THR A 269 -12.47 -17.87 13.75
CA THR A 269 -12.72 -16.98 14.90
C THR A 269 -11.95 -15.66 14.75
N ARG A 270 -10.68 -15.72 14.31
CA ARG A 270 -9.81 -14.56 14.12
C ARG A 270 -10.12 -13.78 12.84
N LEU A 271 -10.63 -14.43 11.80
CA LEU A 271 -11.19 -13.75 10.63
C LEU A 271 -12.34 -12.83 11.04
N ALA A 272 -13.25 -13.26 11.93
CA ALA A 272 -14.31 -12.39 12.44
C ALA A 272 -13.75 -11.14 13.14
N THR A 273 -12.71 -11.28 13.98
CA THR A 273 -12.02 -10.14 14.61
C THR A 273 -11.42 -9.17 13.61
N VAL A 274 -10.79 -9.66 12.54
CA VAL A 274 -10.21 -8.78 11.50
C VAL A 274 -11.30 -8.15 10.64
N ALA A 275 -12.38 -8.88 10.35
CA ALA A 275 -13.52 -8.37 9.59
C ALA A 275 -14.23 -7.21 10.33
N GLU A 276 -14.34 -7.28 11.66
CA GLU A 276 -14.87 -6.18 12.48
C GLU A 276 -14.00 -4.92 12.36
N ALA A 277 -12.68 -5.05 12.50
CA ALA A 277 -11.74 -3.93 12.32
C ALA A 277 -11.76 -3.34 10.90
N VAL A 278 -11.93 -4.19 9.88
CA VAL A 278 -12.10 -3.76 8.48
C VAL A 278 -13.44 -3.05 8.27
N GLY A 279 -14.52 -3.49 8.92
CA GLY A 279 -15.82 -2.80 8.89
C GLY A 279 -15.77 -1.42 9.55
N LEU A 280 -15.09 -1.30 10.69
CA LEU A 280 -14.85 -0.01 11.36
C LEU A 280 -13.99 0.94 10.49
N LEU A 281 -13.01 0.41 9.75
CA LEU A 281 -12.21 1.18 8.80
C LEU A 281 -13.02 1.58 7.55
N ALA A 282 -13.90 0.72 7.06
CA ALA A 282 -14.78 1.02 5.93
C ALA A 282 -15.76 2.15 6.27
N ALA A 283 -16.31 2.17 7.49
CA ALA A 283 -17.15 3.27 7.97
C ALA A 283 -16.43 4.62 7.95
N GLU A 284 -15.20 4.70 8.47
CA GLU A 284 -14.38 5.93 8.40
C GLU A 284 -14.05 6.35 6.96
N VAL A 285 -13.80 5.39 6.07
CA VAL A 285 -13.58 5.65 4.64
C VAL A 285 -14.84 6.23 3.99
N ALA A 286 -16.03 5.68 4.28
CA ALA A 286 -17.29 6.18 3.78
C ALA A 286 -17.59 7.62 4.28
N GLU A 287 -17.29 7.93 5.54
CA GLU A 287 -17.41 9.29 6.09
C GLU A 287 -16.48 10.29 5.39
N LEU A 288 -15.20 9.92 5.17
CA LEU A 288 -14.22 10.78 4.50
C LEU A 288 -14.54 11.03 3.02
N LEU A 289 -15.07 10.02 2.31
CA LEU A 289 -15.41 10.13 0.90
C LEU A 289 -16.76 10.80 0.68
N GLY A 290 -17.70 10.65 1.61
CA GLY A 290 -19.08 11.14 1.52
C GLY A 290 -19.99 10.27 0.65
N PRO A 291 -21.26 10.66 0.47
CA PRO A 291 -22.28 9.84 -0.20
C PRO A 291 -21.86 9.39 -1.61
N GLY A 292 -21.86 8.08 -1.85
CA GLY A 292 -21.48 7.46 -3.14
C GLY A 292 -19.98 7.47 -3.46
N GLY A 293 -19.15 8.17 -2.68
CA GLY A 293 -17.72 8.32 -2.96
C GLY A 293 -16.92 7.02 -2.81
N GLU A 294 -17.34 6.11 -1.93
CA GLU A 294 -16.73 4.78 -1.83
C GLU A 294 -16.96 3.95 -3.10
N ASP A 295 -18.18 3.91 -3.62
CA ASP A 295 -18.52 3.15 -4.83
C ASP A 295 -17.87 3.74 -6.09
N GLU A 296 -17.79 5.07 -6.18
CA GLU A 296 -17.05 5.74 -7.25
C GLU A 296 -15.55 5.39 -7.21
N LEU A 297 -14.93 5.46 -6.02
CA LEU A 297 -13.54 5.06 -5.84
C LEU A 297 -13.31 3.57 -6.13
N ARG A 298 -14.23 2.70 -5.68
CA ARG A 298 -14.22 1.25 -5.93
C ARG A 298 -14.19 0.97 -7.43
N ALA A 299 -15.10 1.59 -8.19
CA ALA A 299 -15.20 1.42 -9.63
C ALA A 299 -13.92 1.90 -10.36
N LEU A 300 -13.39 3.07 -10.01
CA LEU A 300 -12.18 3.63 -10.61
C LEU A 300 -10.93 2.78 -10.32
N LEU A 301 -10.80 2.26 -9.09
CA LEU A 301 -9.70 1.35 -8.72
C LEU A 301 -9.82 -0.02 -9.41
N VAL A 302 -11.03 -0.55 -9.58
CA VAL A 302 -11.27 -1.78 -10.36
C VAL A 302 -10.87 -1.59 -11.82
N GLN A 303 -11.30 -0.50 -12.46
CA GLN A 303 -10.95 -0.19 -13.85
C GLN A 303 -9.42 -0.08 -14.07
N LEU A 304 -8.66 0.42 -13.09
CA LEU A 304 -7.18 0.44 -13.13
C LEU A 304 -6.53 -0.95 -13.03
N LEU A 305 -7.24 -1.94 -12.46
CA LEU A 305 -6.77 -3.32 -12.32
C LEU A 305 -7.13 -4.20 -13.52
N GLU A 306 -8.08 -3.78 -14.35
CA GLU A 306 -8.44 -4.50 -15.57
C GLU A 306 -7.23 -4.65 -16.53
N PRO A 307 -7.17 -5.74 -17.30
CA PRO A 307 -6.23 -5.83 -18.41
C PRO A 307 -6.57 -4.74 -19.42
N ALA A 308 -5.60 -3.89 -19.76
CA ALA A 308 -5.78 -2.88 -20.80
C ALA A 308 -6.25 -3.58 -22.08
N HIS A 309 -7.43 -3.23 -22.58
CA HIS A 309 -7.99 -3.87 -23.77
C HIS A 309 -7.00 -3.73 -24.95
N PRO A 310 -6.68 -4.82 -25.67
CA PRO A 310 -5.70 -4.81 -26.76
C PRO A 310 -6.29 -4.20 -28.06
N GLY A 311 -6.91 -3.02 -27.96
CA GLY A 311 -7.76 -2.45 -29.02
C GLY A 311 -7.48 -1.01 -29.44
N VAL A 312 -6.50 -0.31 -28.85
CA VAL A 312 -6.26 1.14 -29.12
C VAL A 312 -4.83 1.47 -29.58
N SER A 313 -3.92 0.49 -29.66
CA SER A 313 -2.48 0.73 -29.91
C SER A 313 -1.95 0.36 -31.31
N GLU A 314 -2.80 0.12 -32.31
CA GLU A 314 -2.35 -0.11 -33.71
C GLU A 314 -2.78 1.00 -34.70
N ALA A 315 -3.75 1.85 -34.36
CA ALA A 315 -4.28 2.85 -35.28
C ALA A 315 -3.32 4.02 -35.62
N ALA A 316 -2.20 4.16 -34.89
CA ALA A 316 -1.25 5.27 -35.04
C ALA A 316 0.01 4.91 -35.86
N ALA A 317 0.29 3.63 -36.12
CA ALA A 317 1.50 3.19 -36.83
C ALA A 317 1.31 2.97 -38.35
N GLY A 318 0.07 3.07 -38.84
CA GLY A 318 -0.32 2.58 -40.18
C GLY A 318 -0.69 3.65 -41.23
N ARG A 319 0.03 4.79 -41.28
CA ARG A 319 -0.13 5.78 -42.38
C ARG A 319 1.17 6.52 -42.74
N HIS A 320 2.19 5.82 -43.20
CA HIS A 320 3.24 6.38 -44.08
C HIS A 320 3.70 5.25 -45.02
N GLY A 321 3.16 5.27 -46.24
CA GLY A 321 3.44 4.36 -47.35
C GLY A 321 2.95 5.01 -48.64
#